data_AF-A0A844B7Z0-F1
#
_entry.id   AF-A0A844B7Z0-F1
#
_cell.length_a   1.000
_cell.length_b   1.000
_cell.length_c   1.000
_cell.angle_alpha   90.00
_cell.angle_beta   90.00
_cell.angle_gamma   90.00
#
_symmetry.space_group_name_H-M   'P 1'
#
loop_
_entity.id
_entity.type
_entity.pdbx_description
1 polymer ?
#
loop_
_entity_poly.entity_id
_entity_poly.type
_entity_poly.pdbx_seq_one_letter_code
_entity_poly.pdbx_strand_id
1 'polypeptide(L)'
;MSSFPRTSIVPYIVEQLSASELARHAFNVFLITGRQPVVGRLVYRALELNPRHPAALRYLSDFLNAPGTEPFSAVVLEYALSPAVGLDKAAHAQLNKLRFFDMWTWGYARHKSGRTQLQQDDFADQSAFDIDGAGYCALFDRVLVPAGSLHAAFTAAHTLCGAMSGLLAHPQLGAKAGLNEALHPEQFIKTNAYDAWLKSHTMELDALEEEREKLGVLPTL
;
A
#
# COMPACT_ATOMS: atom_id res chain seq x y z
N MET A 1 -46.54 18.09 -19.45
CA MET A 1 -45.68 16.91 -19.20
C MET A 1 -44.35 17.14 -19.92
N SER A 2 -43.35 17.70 -19.24
CA SER A 2 -41.99 17.80 -19.79
C SER A 2 -41.11 16.80 -19.07
N SER A 3 -40.94 15.61 -19.67
CA SER A 3 -39.88 14.68 -19.26
C SER A 3 -38.55 15.22 -19.78
N PHE A 4 -37.74 15.77 -18.88
CA PHE A 4 -36.32 15.94 -19.19
C PHE A 4 -35.69 14.55 -19.37
N PRO A 5 -34.91 14.30 -20.43
CA PRO A 5 -34.17 13.06 -20.54
C PRO A 5 -33.14 13.04 -19.41
N ARG A 6 -33.15 11.98 -18.61
CA ARG A 6 -32.10 11.69 -17.65
C ARG A 6 -30.77 11.70 -18.41
N THR A 7 -29.91 12.67 -18.13
CA THR A 7 -28.52 12.63 -18.54
C THR A 7 -27.97 11.32 -18.02
N SER A 8 -27.75 10.36 -18.90
CA SER A 8 -27.05 9.13 -18.53
C SER A 8 -25.62 9.56 -18.23
N ILE A 9 -25.33 9.80 -16.95
CA ILE A 9 -23.95 9.90 -16.48
C ILE A 9 -23.38 8.51 -16.77
N VAL A 10 -22.58 8.40 -17.83
CA VAL A 10 -21.83 7.17 -18.09
C VAL A 10 -20.96 6.96 -16.86
N PRO A 11 -21.12 5.85 -16.12
CA PRO A 11 -20.31 5.63 -14.93
C PRO A 11 -18.85 5.56 -15.36
N TYR A 12 -17.98 6.28 -14.66
CA TYR A 12 -16.54 6.21 -14.88
C TYR A 12 -16.07 4.75 -14.80
N ILE A 13 -15.03 4.44 -15.55
CA ILE A 13 -14.33 3.16 -15.45
C ILE A 13 -13.00 3.35 -14.73
N VAL A 14 -12.48 2.28 -14.15
CA VAL A 14 -11.23 2.30 -13.39
C VAL A 14 -10.05 2.87 -14.20
N GLU A 15 -9.96 2.56 -15.50
CA GLU A 15 -8.90 3.05 -16.37
C GLU A 15 -8.79 4.58 -16.44
N GLN A 16 -9.90 5.29 -16.22
CA GLN A 16 -9.99 6.75 -16.31
C GLN A 16 -9.54 7.46 -15.03
N LEU A 17 -9.33 6.73 -13.94
CA LEU A 17 -8.93 7.30 -12.67
C LEU A 17 -7.43 7.64 -12.65
N SER A 18 -7.12 8.81 -12.10
CA SER A 18 -5.75 9.23 -11.80
C SER A 18 -5.13 8.42 -10.65
N ALA A 19 -3.81 8.48 -10.50
CA ALA A 19 -3.10 7.85 -9.39
C ALA A 19 -3.63 8.30 -8.02
N SER A 20 -4.00 9.57 -7.88
CA SER A 20 -4.52 10.13 -6.63
C SER A 20 -5.94 9.64 -6.32
N GLU A 21 -6.81 9.56 -7.34
CA GLU A 21 -8.15 8.99 -7.18
C GLU A 21 -8.08 7.51 -6.79
N LEU A 22 -7.24 6.73 -7.47
CA LEU A 22 -7.01 5.32 -7.14
C LEU A 22 -6.48 5.13 -5.71
N ALA A 23 -5.50 5.94 -5.29
CA ALA A 23 -4.97 5.88 -3.93
C ALA A 23 -6.05 6.24 -2.89
N ARG A 24 -6.91 7.24 -3.18
CA ARG A 24 -8.04 7.59 -2.32
C ARG A 24 -9.07 6.48 -2.23
N HIS A 25 -9.45 5.84 -3.35
CA HIS A 25 -10.36 4.69 -3.29
C HIS A 25 -9.73 3.52 -2.54
N ALA A 26 -8.43 3.28 -2.69
CA ALA A 26 -7.73 2.26 -1.91
C ALA A 26 -7.84 2.50 -0.40
N PHE A 27 -7.67 3.76 0.04
CA PHE A 27 -7.90 4.17 1.43
C PHE A 27 -9.33 3.90 1.89
N ASN A 28 -10.33 4.29 1.10
CA ASN A 28 -11.74 4.12 1.45
C ASN A 28 -12.09 2.64 1.64
N VAL A 29 -11.64 1.79 0.70
CA VAL A 29 -11.82 0.34 0.78
C VAL A 29 -11.13 -0.22 2.02
N PHE A 30 -9.89 0.19 2.29
CA PHE A 30 -9.14 -0.28 3.45
C PHE A 30 -9.82 0.10 4.77
N LEU A 31 -10.32 1.34 4.87
CA LEU A 31 -11.00 1.87 6.04
C LEU A 31 -12.31 1.12 6.35
N ILE A 32 -13.10 0.82 5.32
CA ILE A 32 -14.46 0.30 5.48
C ILE A 32 -14.49 -1.23 5.46
N THR A 33 -13.70 -1.86 4.60
CA THR A 33 -13.77 -3.31 4.32
C THR A 33 -12.52 -4.08 4.72
N GLY A 34 -11.46 -3.37 5.15
CA GLY A 34 -10.18 -3.95 5.54
C GLY A 34 -9.29 -4.34 4.35
N ARG A 35 -8.35 -5.26 4.60
CA ARG A 35 -7.34 -5.73 3.64
C ARG A 35 -7.93 -6.69 2.60
N GLN A 36 -8.67 -6.15 1.63
CA GLN A 36 -9.25 -6.90 0.52
C GLN A 36 -8.36 -6.89 -0.72
N PRO A 37 -8.43 -7.90 -1.61
CA PRO A 37 -7.65 -7.93 -2.85
C PRO A 37 -7.83 -6.69 -3.74
N VAL A 38 -9.02 -6.06 -3.69
CA VAL A 38 -9.32 -4.83 -4.42
C VAL A 38 -8.44 -3.64 -3.99
N VAL A 39 -8.02 -3.56 -2.72
CA VAL A 39 -7.05 -2.54 -2.26
C VAL A 39 -5.78 -2.67 -3.06
N GLY A 40 -5.21 -3.89 -3.12
CA GLY A 40 -3.99 -4.13 -3.86
C GLY A 40 -4.13 -3.85 -5.35
N ARG A 41 -5.31 -4.07 -5.96
CA ARG A 41 -5.55 -3.68 -7.37
C ARG A 41 -5.45 -2.17 -7.59
N LEU A 42 -6.10 -1.40 -6.73
CA LEU A 42 -6.12 0.07 -6.79
C LEU A 42 -4.72 0.63 -6.54
N VAL A 43 -4.02 0.14 -5.52
CA VAL A 43 -2.65 0.54 -5.18
C VAL A 43 -1.68 0.18 -6.30
N TYR A 44 -1.77 -1.05 -6.84
CA TYR A 44 -0.94 -1.51 -7.93
C TYR A 44 -1.07 -0.58 -9.14
N ARG A 45 -2.30 -0.25 -9.55
CA ARG A 45 -2.55 0.65 -10.68
C ARG A 45 -2.11 2.08 -10.41
N ALA A 46 -2.33 2.59 -9.19
CA ALA A 46 -1.88 3.93 -8.81
C ALA A 46 -0.36 4.09 -8.96
N LEU A 47 0.39 3.07 -8.54
CA LEU A 47 1.85 3.06 -8.62
C LEU A 47 2.39 2.76 -10.02
N GLU A 48 1.63 2.07 -10.88
CA GLU A 48 1.97 2.02 -12.31
C GLU A 48 1.88 3.39 -12.98
N LEU A 49 0.86 4.19 -12.61
CA LEU A 49 0.67 5.54 -13.16
C LEU A 49 1.65 6.55 -12.59
N ASN A 50 1.96 6.45 -11.30
CA ASN A 50 2.95 7.28 -10.63
C ASN A 50 3.70 6.46 -9.55
N PRO A 51 4.89 5.93 -9.88
CA PRO A 51 5.69 5.10 -8.96
C PRO A 51 6.17 5.80 -7.69
N ARG A 52 6.02 7.12 -7.61
CA ARG A 52 6.45 7.95 -6.48
C ARG A 52 5.26 8.57 -5.75
N HIS A 53 4.03 8.10 -5.99
CA HIS A 53 2.85 8.67 -5.36
C HIS A 53 2.81 8.36 -3.85
N PRO A 54 2.96 9.35 -2.94
CA PRO A 54 3.19 9.10 -1.50
C PRO A 54 2.10 8.26 -0.82
N ALA A 55 0.83 8.62 -1.02
CA ALA A 55 -0.28 7.86 -0.44
C ALA A 55 -0.34 6.42 -0.97
N ALA A 56 -0.02 6.20 -2.25
CA ALA A 56 -0.10 4.87 -2.83
C ALA A 56 1.04 3.98 -2.29
N LEU A 57 2.23 4.55 -2.07
CA LEU A 57 3.34 3.87 -1.40
C LEU A 57 3.00 3.52 0.04
N ARG A 58 2.39 4.45 0.79
CA ARG A 58 1.89 4.16 2.13
C ARG A 58 0.89 3.00 2.14
N TYR A 59 -0.12 3.04 1.27
CA TYR A 59 -1.14 1.98 1.24
C TYR A 59 -0.60 0.64 0.71
N LEU A 60 0.45 0.66 -0.12
CA LEU A 60 1.18 -0.56 -0.47
C LEU A 60 1.85 -1.16 0.77
N SER A 61 2.49 -0.34 1.60
CA SER A 61 3.03 -0.80 2.89
C SER A 61 1.94 -1.38 3.76
N ASP A 62 0.84 -0.66 4.00
CA ASP A 62 -0.27 -1.12 4.85
C ASP A 62 -0.91 -2.43 4.35
N PHE A 63 -0.96 -2.63 3.03
CA PHE A 63 -1.43 -3.85 2.39
C PHE A 63 -0.47 -5.04 2.60
N LEU A 64 0.84 -4.78 2.53
CA LEU A 64 1.89 -5.79 2.73
C LEU A 64 2.28 -5.97 4.21
N ASN A 65 1.70 -5.21 5.13
CA ASN A 65 1.92 -5.34 6.57
C ASN A 65 1.13 -6.53 7.15
N ALA A 66 1.40 -7.73 6.67
CA ALA A 66 0.78 -8.99 7.05
C ALA A 66 1.85 -10.06 7.36
N PRO A 67 1.51 -11.11 8.12
CA PRO A 67 2.44 -12.19 8.43
C PRO A 67 3.14 -12.77 7.19
N GLY A 68 4.46 -12.65 7.16
CA GLY A 68 5.33 -13.14 6.08
C GLY A 68 5.69 -12.09 5.01
N THR A 69 4.97 -10.97 4.91
CA THR A 69 5.22 -9.90 3.92
C THR A 69 5.79 -8.63 4.54
N GLU A 70 6.06 -8.62 5.85
CA GLU A 70 6.63 -7.48 6.59
C GLU A 70 7.95 -6.97 5.98
N PRO A 71 8.89 -7.80 5.49
CA PRO A 71 10.08 -7.30 4.80
C PRO A 71 9.76 -6.42 3.58
N PHE A 72 8.74 -6.77 2.81
CA PHE A 72 8.32 -5.97 1.65
C PHE A 72 7.61 -4.69 2.10
N SER A 73 6.79 -4.74 3.16
CA SER A 73 6.22 -3.56 3.82
C SER A 73 7.31 -2.57 4.22
N ALA A 74 8.35 -3.05 4.91
CA ALA A 74 9.49 -2.24 5.36
C ALA A 74 10.22 -1.58 4.18
N VAL A 75 10.50 -2.33 3.11
CA VAL A 75 11.13 -1.80 1.89
C VAL A 75 10.31 -0.67 1.27
N VAL A 76 8.99 -0.83 1.20
CA VAL A 76 8.11 0.18 0.62
C VAL A 76 8.13 1.46 1.45
N LEU A 77 8.14 1.37 2.79
CA LEU A 77 8.27 2.53 3.66
C LEU A 77 9.62 3.23 3.50
N GLU A 78 10.72 2.47 3.46
CA GLU A 78 12.05 3.04 3.23
C GLU A 78 12.17 3.70 1.86
N TYR A 79 11.55 3.12 0.82
CA TYR A 79 11.45 3.75 -0.49
C TYR A 79 10.60 5.02 -0.46
N ALA A 80 9.45 4.99 0.25
CA ALA A 80 8.56 6.14 0.42
C ALA A 80 9.24 7.31 1.13
N LEU A 81 10.06 7.02 2.13
CA LEU A 81 10.85 8.00 2.90
C LEU A 81 12.12 8.45 2.18
N SER A 82 12.50 7.80 1.08
CA SER A 82 13.72 8.14 0.35
C SER A 82 13.60 9.50 -0.35
N PRO A 83 14.74 10.19 -0.59
CA PRO A 83 14.75 11.46 -1.33
C PRO A 83 14.14 11.37 -2.74
N ALA A 84 14.06 10.17 -3.33
CA ALA A 84 13.52 9.97 -4.67
C ALA A 84 12.04 10.35 -4.79
N VAL A 85 11.28 10.24 -3.69
CA VAL A 85 9.84 10.54 -3.64
C VAL A 85 9.58 12.03 -3.49
N GLY A 86 10.48 12.77 -2.84
CA GLY A 86 10.37 14.23 -2.70
C GLY A 86 9.24 14.67 -1.77
N LEU A 87 9.10 14.02 -0.61
CA LEU A 87 8.09 14.38 0.40
C LEU A 87 8.38 15.75 1.01
N ASP A 88 7.31 16.47 1.33
CA ASP A 88 7.40 17.61 2.24
C ASP A 88 7.65 17.14 3.70
N LYS A 89 7.99 18.10 4.57
CA LYS A 89 8.32 17.81 5.97
C LYS A 89 7.16 17.17 6.74
N ALA A 90 5.91 17.53 6.43
CA ALA A 90 4.74 17.05 7.13
C ALA A 90 4.45 15.58 6.76
N ALA A 91 4.42 15.27 5.47
CA ALA A 91 4.25 13.91 4.95
C ALA A 91 5.40 13.00 5.40
N HIS A 92 6.64 13.50 5.35
CA HIS A 92 7.79 12.76 5.84
C HIS A 92 7.67 12.44 7.35
N ALA A 93 7.16 13.37 8.16
CA ALA A 93 6.92 13.13 9.59
C ALA A 93 5.78 12.11 9.83
N GLN A 94 4.71 12.14 9.03
CA GLN A 94 3.62 11.16 9.11
C GLN A 94 4.10 9.75 8.77
N LEU A 95 4.83 9.57 7.66
CA LEU A 95 5.38 8.26 7.29
C LEU A 95 6.40 7.74 8.30
N ASN A 96 7.20 8.61 8.93
CA ASN A 96 8.10 8.17 10.00
C ASN A 96 7.35 7.66 11.24
N LYS A 97 6.20 8.26 11.58
CA LYS A 97 5.35 7.74 12.67
C LYS A 97 4.79 6.37 12.32
N LEU A 98 4.38 6.15 11.07
CA LEU A 98 3.93 4.85 10.60
C LEU A 98 5.06 3.81 10.65
N ARG A 99 6.25 4.15 10.15
CA ARG A 99 7.43 3.28 10.24
C ARG A 99 7.72 2.87 11.69
N PHE A 100 7.68 3.82 12.62
CA PHE A 100 7.86 3.53 14.05
C PHE A 100 6.77 2.59 14.59
N PHE A 101 5.49 2.82 14.24
CA PHE A 101 4.39 1.95 14.65
C PHE A 101 4.53 0.53 14.10
N ASP A 102 4.99 0.37 12.87
CA ASP A 102 5.30 -0.92 12.26
C ASP A 102 6.46 -1.61 12.96
N MET A 103 7.55 -0.88 13.26
CA MET A 103 8.67 -1.42 14.05
C MET A 103 8.20 -1.94 15.41
N TRP A 104 7.31 -1.22 16.10
CA TRP A 104 6.72 -1.69 17.34
C TRP A 104 5.88 -2.95 17.15
N THR A 105 4.98 -2.95 16.18
CA THR A 105 4.08 -4.08 15.88
C THR A 105 4.87 -5.34 15.51
N TRP A 106 6.00 -5.20 14.82
CA TRP A 106 6.87 -6.31 14.42
C TRP A 106 7.90 -6.70 15.51
N GLY A 107 7.92 -6.01 16.65
CA GLY A 107 8.78 -6.35 17.80
C GLY A 107 10.18 -5.72 17.80
N TYR A 108 10.46 -4.78 16.89
CA TYR A 108 11.71 -4.02 16.80
C TYR A 108 11.68 -2.70 17.58
N ALA A 109 10.58 -2.38 18.25
CA ALA A 109 10.52 -1.30 19.22
C ALA A 109 9.85 -1.79 20.50
N ARG A 110 10.42 -1.46 21.67
CA ARG A 110 9.86 -1.82 22.97
C ARG A 110 9.86 -0.60 23.88
N HIS A 111 8.77 -0.39 24.62
CA HIS A 111 8.68 0.70 25.57
C HIS A 111 9.63 0.43 26.75
N LYS A 112 10.43 1.43 27.14
CA LYS A 112 11.48 1.32 28.18
C LYS A 112 10.97 0.87 29.55
N SER A 113 9.69 1.11 29.85
CA SER A 113 9.07 0.63 31.09
C SER A 113 8.75 -0.88 31.10
N GLY A 114 8.91 -1.58 29.98
CA GLY A 114 8.61 -3.02 29.85
C GLY A 114 7.13 -3.36 29.71
N ARG A 115 6.22 -2.36 29.71
CA ARG A 115 4.78 -2.58 29.49
C ARG A 115 4.52 -3.04 28.05
N THR A 116 3.65 -4.04 27.90
CA THR A 116 3.16 -4.54 26.62
C THR A 116 1.78 -3.99 26.23
N GLN A 117 1.01 -3.52 27.23
CA GLN A 117 -0.28 -2.85 27.03
C GLN A 117 -0.07 -1.34 27.11
N LEU A 118 0.08 -0.69 25.95
CA LEU A 118 0.28 0.74 25.81
C LEU A 118 -1.02 1.42 25.35
N GLN A 119 -1.24 2.64 25.82
CA GLN A 119 -2.31 3.51 25.36
C GLN A 119 -1.81 4.40 24.22
N GLN A 120 -2.73 5.03 23.48
CA GLN A 120 -2.38 5.90 22.35
C GLN A 120 -1.38 7.01 22.75
N ASP A 121 -1.54 7.60 23.93
CA ASP A 121 -0.68 8.68 24.42
C ASP A 121 0.77 8.22 24.70
N ASP A 122 0.98 6.93 24.97
CA ASP A 122 2.34 6.39 25.17
C ASP A 122 3.18 6.48 23.88
N PHE A 123 2.53 6.49 22.70
CA PHE A 123 3.21 6.59 21.40
C PHE A 123 3.52 8.04 20.99
N ALA A 124 3.08 9.04 21.78
CA ALA A 124 3.39 10.45 21.51
C ALA A 124 4.88 10.77 21.71
N ASP A 125 5.56 10.06 22.62
CA ASP A 125 6.99 10.19 22.87
C ASP A 125 7.76 8.94 22.38
N GLN A 126 8.25 9.00 21.15
CA GLN A 126 9.08 7.92 20.58
C GLN A 126 10.41 7.72 21.33
N SER A 127 10.89 8.70 22.08
CA SER A 127 12.13 8.57 22.87
C SER A 127 11.96 7.64 24.08
N ALA A 128 10.73 7.33 24.46
CA ALA A 128 10.39 6.35 25.50
C ALA A 128 10.56 4.89 25.04
N PHE A 129 10.99 4.66 23.79
CA PHE A 129 11.17 3.32 23.22
C PHE A 129 12.64 3.01 22.97
N ASP A 130 13.02 1.77 23.24
CA ASP A 130 14.27 1.18 22.77
C ASP A 130 14.02 0.56 21.40
N ILE A 131 14.77 1.06 20.41
CA ILE A 131 14.64 0.66 19.01
C ILE A 131 15.75 -0.33 18.66
N ASP A 132 15.37 -1.54 18.25
CA ASP A 132 16.28 -2.52 17.66
C ASP A 132 16.50 -2.20 16.17
N GLY A 133 17.32 -1.18 15.92
CA GLY A 133 17.64 -0.76 14.56
C GLY A 133 18.35 -1.85 13.76
N ALA A 134 19.20 -2.66 14.40
CA ALA A 134 19.91 -3.75 13.74
C ALA A 134 18.95 -4.87 13.30
N GLY A 135 18.00 -5.25 14.17
CA GLY A 135 16.95 -6.21 13.84
C GLY A 135 16.05 -5.72 12.72
N TYR A 136 15.67 -4.43 12.74
CA TYR A 136 14.88 -3.83 11.66
C TYR A 136 15.62 -3.84 10.32
N CYS A 137 16.89 -3.44 10.30
CA CYS A 137 17.73 -3.54 9.11
C CYS A 137 17.81 -4.99 8.59
N ALA A 138 18.01 -5.96 9.48
CA ALA A 138 18.07 -7.37 9.11
C ALA A 138 16.74 -7.92 8.55
N LEU A 139 15.58 -7.37 8.95
CA LEU A 139 14.28 -7.71 8.35
C LEU A 139 14.20 -7.19 6.91
N PHE A 140 14.46 -5.90 6.74
CA PHE A 140 14.44 -5.19 5.47
C PHE A 140 15.45 -5.75 4.46
N ASP A 141 16.65 -6.14 4.93
CA ASP A 141 17.73 -6.70 4.11
C ASP A 141 17.38 -8.03 3.45
N ARG A 142 16.37 -8.77 3.97
CA ARG A 142 15.86 -10.00 3.34
C ARG A 142 15.32 -9.77 1.93
N VAL A 143 14.91 -8.55 1.62
CA VAL A 143 14.41 -8.15 0.30
C VAL A 143 15.42 -7.21 -0.38
N LEU A 144 15.99 -6.25 0.35
CA LEU A 144 16.93 -5.29 -0.23
C LEU A 144 18.16 -5.99 -0.85
N VAL A 145 18.80 -6.90 -0.11
CA VAL A 145 20.05 -7.52 -0.55
C VAL A 145 19.85 -8.38 -1.81
N PRO A 146 18.87 -9.28 -1.88
CA PRO A 146 18.59 -10.02 -3.11
C PRO A 146 18.19 -9.13 -4.29
N ALA A 147 17.42 -8.06 -4.05
CA ALA A 147 17.00 -7.14 -5.10
C ALA A 147 18.13 -6.20 -5.59
N GLY A 148 19.19 -6.04 -4.80
CA GLY A 148 20.39 -5.26 -5.14
C GLY A 148 20.24 -3.73 -5.05
N SER A 149 19.02 -3.19 -4.94
CA SER A 149 18.79 -1.77 -4.72
C SER A 149 17.41 -1.51 -4.09
N LEU A 150 17.26 -0.35 -3.44
CA LEU A 150 15.98 0.04 -2.83
C LEU A 150 14.86 0.17 -3.87
N HIS A 151 15.19 0.67 -5.07
CA HIS A 151 14.22 0.77 -6.16
C HIS A 151 13.78 -0.61 -6.66
N ALA A 152 14.73 -1.53 -6.88
CA ALA A 152 14.39 -2.89 -7.30
C ALA A 152 13.59 -3.65 -6.23
N ALA A 153 13.92 -3.44 -4.95
CA ALA A 153 13.18 -4.00 -3.83
C ALA A 153 11.73 -3.46 -3.79
N PHE A 154 11.54 -2.17 -4.05
CA PHE A 154 10.21 -1.57 -4.24
C PHE A 154 9.47 -2.20 -5.43
N THR A 155 10.13 -2.38 -6.58
CA THR A 155 9.52 -3.03 -7.75
C THR A 155 9.09 -4.47 -7.44
N ALA A 156 9.86 -5.19 -6.63
CA ALA A 156 9.49 -6.52 -6.16
C ALA A 156 8.23 -6.48 -5.26
N ALA A 157 8.14 -5.52 -4.33
CA ALA A 157 6.95 -5.33 -3.50
C ALA A 157 5.70 -4.96 -4.32
N HIS A 158 5.86 -4.10 -5.34
CA HIS A 158 4.80 -3.75 -6.27
C HIS A 158 4.34 -4.96 -7.10
N THR A 159 5.27 -5.80 -7.54
CA THR A 159 4.98 -7.07 -8.23
C THR A 159 4.21 -8.03 -7.34
N LEU A 160 4.64 -8.20 -6.09
CA LEU A 160 3.97 -9.04 -5.10
C LEU A 160 2.52 -8.59 -4.88
N CYS A 161 2.29 -7.28 -4.76
CA CYS A 161 0.94 -6.70 -4.67
C CYS A 161 0.08 -7.06 -5.89
N GLY A 162 0.62 -6.88 -7.11
CA GLY A 162 -0.06 -7.26 -8.35
C GLY A 162 -0.42 -8.76 -8.39
N ALA A 163 0.48 -9.63 -7.93
CA ALA A 163 0.27 -11.08 -7.88
C ALA A 163 -0.79 -11.47 -6.83
N MET A 164 -0.68 -10.96 -5.60
CA MET A 164 -1.65 -11.20 -4.52
C MET A 164 -3.07 -10.73 -4.87
N SER A 165 -3.19 -9.68 -5.69
CA SER A 165 -4.46 -9.14 -6.17
C SER A 165 -5.00 -9.80 -7.44
N GLY A 166 -4.27 -10.77 -8.01
CA GLY A 166 -4.63 -11.52 -9.22
C GLY A 166 -4.45 -10.74 -10.53
N LEU A 167 -3.75 -9.59 -10.49
CA LEU A 167 -3.47 -8.77 -11.67
C LEU A 167 -2.24 -9.25 -12.44
N LEU A 168 -1.29 -9.85 -11.73
CA LEU A 168 -0.10 -10.45 -12.28
C LEU A 168 -0.12 -11.97 -12.06
N ALA A 169 0.49 -12.70 -12.97
CA ALA A 169 0.73 -14.13 -12.82
C ALA A 169 2.12 -14.51 -13.33
N HIS A 170 2.77 -15.43 -12.62
CA HIS A 170 3.96 -16.09 -13.10
C HIS A 170 3.53 -17.18 -14.12
N PRO A 171 3.96 -17.17 -15.39
CA PRO A 171 3.45 -18.08 -16.42
C PRO A 171 3.63 -19.57 -16.08
N GLN A 172 4.74 -19.92 -15.44
CA GLN A 172 5.05 -21.32 -15.10
C GLN A 172 4.48 -21.77 -13.75
N LEU A 173 4.44 -20.88 -12.74
CA LEU A 173 4.09 -21.23 -11.37
C LEU A 173 2.66 -20.82 -10.99
N GLY A 174 2.05 -19.91 -11.75
CA GLY A 174 0.72 -19.36 -11.47
C GLY A 174 0.63 -18.83 -10.04
N ALA A 175 -0.40 -19.27 -9.31
CA ALA A 175 -0.63 -18.92 -7.90
C ALA A 175 0.40 -19.51 -6.92
N LYS A 176 1.31 -20.37 -7.36
CA LYS A 176 2.38 -20.93 -6.52
C LYS A 176 3.63 -20.04 -6.48
N ALA A 177 3.71 -19.01 -7.32
CA ALA A 177 4.79 -18.04 -7.23
C ALA A 177 4.68 -17.31 -5.88
N GLY A 178 5.75 -17.38 -5.10
CA GLY A 178 5.80 -16.85 -3.75
C GLY A 178 6.62 -15.57 -3.66
N LEU A 179 7.13 -15.32 -2.45
CA LEU A 179 7.89 -14.13 -2.11
C LEU A 179 9.22 -14.03 -2.87
N ASN A 180 9.88 -15.18 -3.10
CA ASN A 180 11.15 -15.21 -3.82
C ASN A 180 10.96 -14.88 -5.29
N GLU A 181 9.91 -15.42 -5.92
CA GLU A 181 9.60 -15.12 -7.32
C GLU A 181 9.30 -13.63 -7.50
N ALA A 182 8.65 -12.97 -6.55
CA ALA A 182 8.37 -11.53 -6.63
C ALA A 182 9.65 -10.66 -6.72
N LEU A 183 10.82 -11.18 -6.32
CA LEU A 183 12.13 -10.53 -6.52
C LEU A 183 12.58 -10.52 -7.99
N HIS A 184 11.86 -11.22 -8.86
CA HIS A 184 12.07 -11.31 -10.31
C HIS A 184 10.85 -10.77 -11.08
N PRO A 185 10.56 -9.45 -11.02
CA PRO A 185 9.39 -8.84 -11.66
C PRO A 185 9.23 -9.20 -13.15
N GLU A 186 10.33 -9.40 -13.87
CA GLU A 186 10.36 -9.76 -15.28
C GLU A 186 9.72 -11.11 -15.60
N GLN A 187 9.53 -11.96 -14.58
CA GLN A 187 8.90 -13.28 -14.72
C GLN A 187 7.37 -13.23 -14.59
N PHE A 188 6.80 -12.06 -14.31
CA PHE A 188 5.36 -11.87 -14.17
C PHE A 188 4.76 -11.19 -15.40
N ILE A 189 3.55 -11.61 -15.77
CA ILE A 189 2.76 -11.01 -16.84
C ILE A 189 1.41 -10.54 -16.31
N LYS A 190 0.84 -9.51 -16.95
CA LYS A 190 -0.52 -9.07 -16.70
C LYS A 190 -1.51 -10.17 -17.09
N THR A 191 -2.49 -10.43 -16.23
CA THR A 191 -3.54 -11.39 -16.48
C THR A 191 -4.68 -10.76 -17.29
N ASN A 192 -5.50 -11.58 -17.94
CA ASN A 192 -6.74 -11.09 -18.57
C ASN A 192 -7.69 -10.43 -17.56
N ALA A 193 -7.59 -10.78 -16.27
CA ALA A 193 -8.37 -10.16 -15.21
C ALA A 193 -8.00 -8.69 -14.99
N TYR A 194 -6.75 -8.30 -15.25
CA TYR A 194 -6.32 -6.91 -15.18
C TYR A 194 -7.01 -6.05 -16.25
N ASP A 195 -6.98 -6.48 -17.52
CA ASP A 195 -7.62 -5.74 -18.61
C ASP A 195 -9.15 -5.68 -18.46
N ALA A 196 -9.77 -6.75 -17.93
CA ALA A 196 -11.19 -6.77 -17.61
C ALA A 196 -11.52 -5.81 -16.45
N TRP A 197 -10.68 -5.78 -15.41
CA TRP A 197 -10.87 -4.90 -14.25
C TRP A 197 -10.70 -3.42 -14.60
N LEU A 198 -9.76 -3.05 -15.48
CA LEU A 198 -9.61 -1.66 -15.94
C LEU A 198 -10.88 -1.10 -16.59
N LYS A 199 -11.68 -1.97 -17.22
CA LYS A 199 -12.95 -1.62 -17.88
C LYS A 199 -14.16 -1.69 -16.94
N SER A 200 -13.96 -2.05 -15.67
CA SER A 200 -15.05 -2.11 -14.69
C SER A 200 -15.46 -0.71 -14.23
N HIS A 201 -16.73 -0.54 -13.88
CA HIS A 201 -17.29 0.71 -13.39
C HIS A 201 -16.84 1.03 -11.97
N THR A 202 -16.72 2.33 -11.66
CA THR A 202 -16.28 2.83 -10.34
C THR A 202 -17.40 2.94 -9.31
N MET A 203 -18.66 2.62 -9.65
CA MET A 203 -19.83 2.87 -8.78
C MET A 203 -19.67 2.37 -7.35
N GLU A 204 -19.09 1.17 -7.15
CA GLU A 204 -18.84 0.63 -5.80
C GLU A 204 -17.75 1.41 -5.05
N LEU A 205 -16.74 1.92 -5.76
CA LEU A 205 -15.68 2.75 -5.18
C LEU A 205 -16.19 4.15 -4.83
N ASP A 206 -17.09 4.69 -5.65
CA ASP A 206 -17.74 5.98 -5.45
C ASP A 206 -18.67 5.93 -4.24
N ALA A 207 -19.44 4.84 -4.07
CA ALA A 207 -20.28 4.63 -2.90
C ALA A 207 -19.48 4.60 -1.58
N LEU A 208 -18.29 3.97 -1.59
CA LEU A 208 -17.38 3.97 -0.44
C LEU A 208 -16.78 5.34 -0.17
N GLU A 209 -16.60 6.18 -1.19
CA GLU A 209 -16.20 7.57 -1.00
C GLU A 209 -17.27 8.38 -0.27
N GLU A 210 -18.53 8.27 -0.70
CA GLU A 210 -19.66 8.91 -0.02
C GLU A 210 -19.81 8.43 1.44
N GLU A 211 -19.55 7.14 1.70
CA GLU A 211 -19.59 6.58 3.06
C GLU A 211 -18.49 7.17 3.95
N ARG A 212 -17.25 7.24 3.46
CA ARG A 212 -16.15 7.90 4.19
C ARG A 212 -16.48 9.35 4.51
N GLU A 213 -17.05 10.10 3.55
CA GLU A 213 -17.41 11.50 3.77
C GLU A 213 -18.45 11.66 4.90
N LYS A 214 -19.43 10.75 4.98
CA LYS A 214 -20.41 10.71 6.08
C LYS A 214 -19.75 10.41 7.42
N LEU A 215 -18.64 9.64 7.44
CA LEU A 215 -17.85 9.39 8.65
C LEU A 215 -16.95 10.57 9.06
N GLY A 216 -16.81 11.60 8.21
CA GLY A 216 -15.97 12.76 8.50
C GLY A 216 -14.46 12.47 8.50
N VAL A 217 -14.03 11.36 7.88
CA VAL A 217 -12.62 10.94 7.87
C VAL A 217 -11.91 11.49 6.64
N LEU A 218 -10.84 12.25 6.85
CA LEU A 218 -9.98 12.75 5.77
C LEU A 218 -8.94 11.70 5.35
N PRO A 219 -8.57 11.61 4.07
CA PRO A 219 -7.47 10.75 3.63
C PRO A 219 -6.17 11.34 4.19
N THR A 220 -5.32 10.49 4.76
CA THR A 220 -4.06 10.89 5.44
C THR A 220 -2.84 10.66 4.54
N LEU A 221 -1.75 11.40 4.77
CA LEU A 221 -0.55 11.47 3.92
C LEU A 221 0.73 11.66 4.73
#